data_AF-A0A1J8R0U3-F1
#
_entry.id   AF-A0A1J8R0U3-F1
#
_cell.length_a   1.000
_cell.length_b   1.000
_cell.length_c   1.000
_cell.angle_alpha   90.00
_cell.angle_beta   90.00
_cell.angle_gamma   90.00
#
_symmetry.space_group_name_H-M   'P 1'
#
loop_
_entity.id
_entity.type
_entity.pdbx_description
1 polymer ?
#
loop_
_entity_poly.entity_id
_entity_poly.type
_entity_poly.pdbx_seq_one_letter_code
_entity_poly.pdbx_strand_id
1 'polypeptide(L)'
;MTGSRQIEDAAIHKLWYASPNHHYFGAVAKLDADDRIRHSRDHDAQPAGSLDSDTVKQLQPSGIAIDFVGYLSDDSDSDEGTHKRLPAVPPPKRRKLDFLSRTQRKLDNERREDERRTALEAIEKLLQSKKTTFISGPSGLQAKRARTVQSHLALTVKRGHSSIVASECAAESH
;
A
#
# COMPACT_ATOMS: atom_id res chain seq x y z
N MET A 1 -39.58 16.43 15.66
CA MET A 1 -38.32 17.22 15.59
C MET A 1 -37.20 16.26 15.23
N THR A 2 -36.98 16.07 13.93
CA THR A 2 -36.09 15.07 13.35
C THR A 2 -35.29 15.73 12.24
N GLY A 3 -33.98 15.82 12.41
CA GLY A 3 -33.09 16.29 11.36
C GLY A 3 -31.84 16.90 11.95
N SER A 4 -30.77 16.11 12.07
CA SER A 4 -29.36 16.56 12.20
C SER A 4 -28.37 15.38 12.36
N ARG A 5 -28.47 14.31 11.55
CA ARG A 5 -27.51 13.18 11.63
C ARG A 5 -27.11 12.60 10.27
N GLN A 6 -26.80 13.45 9.29
CA GLN A 6 -26.44 12.95 7.94
C GLN A 6 -25.14 13.52 7.33
N ILE A 7 -24.31 14.24 8.08
CA ILE A 7 -23.14 14.93 7.47
C ILE A 7 -21.78 14.33 7.88
N GLU A 8 -21.71 13.45 8.90
CA GLU A 8 -20.41 13.02 9.42
C GLU A 8 -19.84 11.72 8.80
N ASP A 9 -20.66 10.90 8.11
CA ASP A 9 -20.19 9.59 7.60
C ASP A 9 -19.41 9.66 6.28
N ALA A 10 -19.37 10.81 5.60
CA ALA A 10 -18.64 10.96 4.34
C ALA A 10 -17.12 11.17 4.51
N ALA A 11 -16.63 11.41 5.74
CA ALA A 11 -15.22 11.71 6.00
C ALA A 11 -14.33 10.45 6.14
N ILE A 12 -14.89 9.31 6.55
CA ILE A 12 -14.08 8.11 6.86
C ILE A 12 -13.73 7.32 5.58
N HIS A 13 -14.53 7.43 4.52
CA HIS A 13 -14.29 6.68 3.28
C HIS A 13 -13.16 7.25 2.40
N LYS A 14 -12.67 8.46 2.68
CA LYS A 14 -11.55 9.07 1.92
C LYS A 14 -10.16 8.69 2.44
N LEU A 15 -10.04 8.13 3.65
CA LEU A 15 -8.74 7.77 4.21
C LEU A 15 -8.18 6.45 3.66
N TRP A 16 -8.99 5.63 2.99
CA TRP A 16 -8.57 4.32 2.46
C TRP A 16 -8.18 4.32 0.97
N TYR A 17 -8.51 5.39 0.23
CA TYR A 17 -8.23 5.48 -1.21
C TYR A 17 -7.27 6.61 -1.61
N ALA A 18 -6.85 7.45 -0.66
CA ALA A 18 -5.79 8.43 -0.89
C ALA A 18 -4.43 7.80 -0.55
N SER A 19 -3.94 6.89 -1.40
CA SER A 19 -2.51 6.65 -1.53
C SER A 19 -2.05 7.37 -2.79
N PRO A 20 -1.64 8.64 -2.71
CA PRO A 20 -1.08 9.33 -3.84
C PRO A 20 0.35 8.82 -4.00
N ASN A 21 0.62 8.17 -5.13
CA ASN A 21 1.92 8.21 -5.79
C ASN A 21 2.25 9.68 -6.12
N HIS A 22 2.50 10.50 -5.09
CA HIS A 22 3.05 11.82 -5.27
C HIS A 22 4.55 11.65 -5.36
N HIS A 23 5.06 11.84 -6.57
CA HIS A 23 6.43 12.27 -6.82
C HIS A 23 6.94 13.14 -5.67
N TYR A 24 7.90 12.61 -4.90
CA TYR A 24 8.80 13.46 -4.13
C TYR A 24 10.22 13.25 -4.66
N PHE A 25 10.65 14.28 -5.38
CA PHE A 25 12.05 14.63 -5.60
C PHE A 25 12.80 14.54 -4.26
N GLY A 26 13.72 13.59 -4.16
CA GLY A 26 14.71 13.57 -3.08
C GLY A 26 15.78 14.63 -3.34
N ALA A 27 15.50 15.88 -2.94
CA ALA A 27 16.56 16.84 -2.67
C ALA A 27 17.22 16.45 -1.35
N VAL A 28 18.48 15.98 -1.45
CA VAL A 28 19.36 15.73 -0.32
C VAL A 28 19.75 17.08 0.29
N ALA A 29 19.04 17.51 1.33
CA ALA A 29 19.48 18.64 2.15
C ALA A 29 20.42 18.10 3.24
N LYS A 30 21.70 18.48 3.12
CA LYS A 30 22.67 18.42 4.21
C LYS A 30 22.13 19.27 5.37
N LEU A 31 22.05 18.66 6.55
CA LEU A 31 21.92 19.36 7.81
C LEU A 31 23.26 20.03 8.10
N ASP A 32 23.36 21.32 7.84
CA ASP A 32 24.29 22.17 8.54
C ASP A 32 23.56 22.81 9.73
N ALA A 33 24.25 22.77 10.86
CA ALA A 33 23.85 23.30 12.14
C ALA A 33 23.71 24.83 12.11
N ASP A 34 23.08 25.32 13.18
CA ASP A 34 23.01 26.73 13.60
C ASP A 34 22.08 27.65 12.79
N ASP A 35 20.90 27.94 13.34
CA ASP A 35 20.68 29.30 13.84
C ASP A 35 19.49 29.46 14.79
N ARG A 36 19.74 30.21 15.86
CA ARG A 36 18.77 30.70 16.85
C ARG A 36 18.19 32.01 16.35
N ILE A 37 16.92 32.10 15.90
CA ILE A 37 16.17 33.37 16.02
C ILE A 37 14.67 33.11 16.27
N ARG A 38 14.20 33.62 17.41
CA ARG A 38 12.79 33.84 17.72
C ARG A 38 12.27 34.95 16.80
N HIS A 39 11.24 34.68 16.00
CA HIS A 39 10.32 35.73 15.56
C HIS A 39 8.88 35.23 15.52
N SER A 40 8.10 35.79 16.44
CA SER A 40 6.65 35.90 16.37
C SER A 40 6.28 36.64 15.09
N ARG A 41 5.42 36.04 14.26
CA ARG A 41 4.68 36.76 13.22
C ARG A 41 3.34 36.08 12.98
N ASP A 42 2.32 36.75 13.47
CA ASP A 42 0.93 36.60 13.05
C ASP A 42 0.87 36.71 11.53
N HIS A 43 0.26 35.72 10.87
CA HIS A 43 -0.12 35.83 9.47
C HIS A 43 -1.58 35.43 9.32
N ASP A 44 -2.33 36.46 8.94
CA ASP A 44 -3.74 36.48 8.61
C ASP A 44 -4.17 35.39 7.64
N ALA A 45 -5.39 34.92 7.88
CA ALA A 45 -6.17 34.10 7.00
C ALA A 45 -6.29 34.72 5.60
N GLN A 46 -6.00 33.93 4.58
CA GLN A 46 -6.42 34.19 3.20
C GLN A 46 -7.35 33.04 2.73
N PRO A 47 -8.37 33.38 1.93
CA PRO A 47 -9.53 32.53 1.66
C PRO A 47 -9.29 31.45 0.59
N ALA A 48 -10.18 30.47 0.61
CA ALA A 48 -10.26 29.30 -0.24
C ALA A 48 -10.03 29.57 -1.72
N GLY A 49 -8.94 29.00 -2.26
CA GLY A 49 -8.77 28.78 -3.68
C GLY A 49 -9.66 27.62 -4.15
N SER A 50 -10.60 27.95 -5.03
CA SER A 50 -11.38 27.03 -5.87
C SER A 50 -10.43 26.10 -6.63
N LEU A 51 -10.46 24.80 -6.36
CA LEU A 51 -9.74 23.81 -7.16
C LEU A 51 -10.69 23.23 -8.20
N ASP A 52 -10.43 23.60 -9.45
CA ASP A 52 -11.14 23.14 -10.64
C ASP A 52 -11.08 21.61 -10.74
N SER A 53 -12.27 21.01 -10.83
CA SER A 53 -12.52 19.58 -10.78
C SER A 53 -12.41 18.86 -12.14
N ASP A 54 -11.55 19.33 -13.04
CA ASP A 54 -11.47 18.81 -14.42
C ASP A 54 -10.08 18.33 -14.81
N THR A 55 -9.55 17.35 -14.09
CA THR A 55 -8.43 16.55 -14.63
C THR A 55 -8.59 15.07 -14.27
N VAL A 56 -9.76 14.51 -14.61
CA VAL A 56 -9.94 13.07 -14.78
C VAL A 56 -9.16 12.66 -16.02
N LYS A 57 -7.85 12.49 -15.88
CA LYS A 57 -7.06 11.74 -16.87
C LYS A 57 -7.53 10.30 -16.80
N GLN A 58 -8.31 9.97 -17.81
CA GLN A 58 -8.68 8.64 -18.28
C GLN A 58 -7.42 7.78 -18.42
N LEU A 59 -6.92 7.24 -17.31
CA LEU A 59 -5.97 6.14 -17.27
C LEU A 59 -6.74 4.92 -17.76
N GLN A 60 -6.72 4.76 -19.08
CA GLN A 60 -7.03 3.50 -19.74
C GLN A 60 -6.21 2.42 -19.03
N PRO A 61 -6.85 1.40 -18.42
CA PRO A 61 -6.12 0.22 -18.02
C PRO A 61 -5.58 -0.38 -19.30
N SER A 62 -4.27 -0.27 -19.51
CA SER A 62 -3.56 -1.07 -20.51
C SER A 62 -3.79 -2.52 -20.11
N GLY A 63 -4.85 -3.10 -20.68
CA GLY A 63 -5.21 -4.49 -20.52
C GLY A 63 -4.02 -5.31 -20.91
N ILE A 64 -3.33 -5.86 -19.91
CA ILE A 64 -2.53 -7.04 -20.11
C ILE A 64 -3.59 -8.12 -20.35
N ALA A 65 -3.98 -8.29 -21.61
CA ALA A 65 -4.64 -9.48 -22.08
C ALA A 65 -3.65 -10.61 -21.80
N ILE A 66 -3.79 -11.24 -20.63
CA ILE A 66 -3.19 -12.53 -20.39
C ILE A 66 -4.06 -13.46 -21.22
N ASP A 67 -3.69 -13.60 -22.50
CA ASP A 67 -4.26 -14.59 -23.37
C ASP A 67 -3.92 -15.95 -22.74
N PHE A 68 -4.84 -16.46 -21.93
CA PHE A 68 -4.84 -17.82 -21.43
C PHE A 68 -5.18 -18.72 -22.61
N VAL A 69 -4.26 -18.79 -23.59
CA VAL A 69 -4.33 -19.68 -24.73
C VAL A 69 -4.15 -21.08 -24.21
N GLY A 70 -5.18 -21.89 -24.45
CA GLY A 70 -5.33 -23.23 -23.94
C GLY A 70 -4.15 -24.13 -24.26
N TYR A 71 -3.69 -24.83 -23.21
CA TYR A 71 -3.00 -26.11 -23.33
C TYR A 71 -4.02 -27.21 -23.05
N LEU A 72 -4.85 -27.48 -24.04
CA LEU A 72 -5.50 -28.77 -24.24
C LEU A 72 -5.27 -29.14 -25.71
N SER A 73 -4.23 -29.92 -25.95
CA SER A 73 -3.97 -30.64 -27.21
C SER A 73 -3.46 -32.00 -26.76
N ASP A 74 -4.32 -33.02 -26.72
CA ASP A 74 -4.85 -33.79 -27.86
C ASP A 74 -3.71 -34.51 -28.58
N ASP A 75 -3.62 -35.80 -28.27
CA ASP A 75 -2.67 -36.77 -28.79
C ASP A 75 -2.88 -36.94 -30.30
N SER A 76 -2.05 -36.31 -31.11
CA SER A 76 -1.97 -36.59 -32.54
C SER A 76 -0.53 -36.81 -32.94
N ASP A 77 -0.17 -38.09 -32.99
CA ASP A 77 1.01 -38.62 -33.65
C ASP A 77 0.95 -38.30 -35.15
N SER A 78 1.74 -37.33 -35.63
CA SER A 78 2.11 -37.24 -37.04
C SER A 78 3.34 -36.35 -37.31
N ASP A 79 4.38 -37.05 -37.78
CA ASP A 79 5.22 -36.72 -38.92
C ASP A 79 6.29 -35.61 -38.79
N GLU A 80 7.45 -36.05 -38.30
CA GLU A 80 8.82 -35.86 -38.83
C GLU A 80 9.10 -34.67 -39.77
N GLY A 81 8.84 -33.45 -39.29
CA GLY A 81 9.38 -32.22 -39.84
C GLY A 81 10.77 -31.88 -39.26
N THR A 82 11.85 -32.11 -40.01
CA THR A 82 13.21 -31.65 -39.70
C THR A 82 13.32 -30.12 -39.67
N HIS A 83 12.89 -29.50 -38.56
CA HIS A 83 13.09 -28.08 -38.32
C HIS A 83 14.58 -27.80 -38.04
N LYS A 84 15.23 -27.13 -38.98
CA LYS A 84 16.62 -26.64 -38.84
C LYS A 84 16.68 -25.64 -37.67
N ARG A 85 17.07 -26.14 -36.50
CA ARG A 85 17.24 -25.36 -35.27
C ARG A 85 18.28 -24.26 -35.54
N LEU A 86 17.83 -23.01 -35.52
CA LEU A 86 18.74 -21.86 -35.61
C LEU A 86 19.74 -21.92 -34.45
N PRO A 87 21.00 -21.50 -34.65
CA PRO A 87 22.01 -21.50 -33.60
C PRO A 87 21.50 -20.67 -32.41
N ALA A 88 21.33 -21.34 -31.28
CA ALA A 88 20.88 -20.70 -30.05
C ALA A 88 21.92 -19.67 -29.63
N VAL A 89 21.62 -18.39 -29.85
CA VAL A 89 22.44 -17.28 -29.36
C VAL A 89 22.53 -17.44 -27.84
N PRO A 90 23.75 -17.53 -27.26
CA PRO A 90 23.91 -17.65 -25.82
C PRO A 90 23.17 -16.50 -25.15
N PRO A 91 22.33 -16.76 -24.13
CA PRO A 91 21.62 -15.71 -23.45
C PRO A 91 22.62 -14.65 -22.97
N PRO A 92 22.39 -13.36 -23.26
CA PRO A 92 23.34 -12.31 -22.94
C PRO A 92 23.67 -12.38 -21.44
N LYS A 93 24.98 -12.46 -21.13
CA LYS A 93 25.48 -12.51 -19.75
C LYS A 93 24.79 -11.42 -18.94
N ARG A 94 24.08 -11.83 -17.89
CA ARG A 94 23.37 -10.95 -16.97
C ARG A 94 24.28 -9.79 -16.56
N ARG A 95 24.02 -8.60 -17.11
CA ARG A 95 24.74 -7.37 -16.74
C ARG A 95 24.45 -7.07 -15.27
N LYS A 96 25.46 -6.57 -14.55
CA LYS A 96 25.42 -6.25 -13.11
C LYS A 96 24.38 -5.15 -12.83
N LEU A 97 23.11 -5.52 -12.78
CA LEU A 97 21.98 -4.67 -12.37
C LEU A 97 21.79 -4.65 -10.84
N ASP A 98 22.85 -4.98 -10.10
CA ASP A 98 22.73 -5.56 -8.75
C ASP A 98 22.94 -4.58 -7.60
N PHE A 99 23.59 -3.43 -7.82
CA PHE A 99 23.92 -2.56 -6.68
C PHE A 99 22.78 -1.60 -6.32
N LEU A 100 22.28 -0.82 -7.28
CA LEU A 100 21.19 0.15 -7.05
C LEU A 100 19.85 -0.54 -6.71
N SER A 101 19.61 -1.73 -7.25
CA SER A 101 18.38 -2.48 -6.97
C SER A 101 18.33 -3.00 -5.53
N ARG A 102 19.46 -3.34 -4.93
CA ARG A 102 19.54 -3.79 -3.53
C ARG A 102 19.31 -2.64 -2.56
N THR A 103 19.93 -1.48 -2.79
CA THR A 103 19.72 -0.29 -1.96
C THR A 103 18.27 0.20 -2.04
N GLN A 104 17.70 0.24 -3.25
CA GLN A 104 16.31 0.61 -3.46
C GLN A 104 15.34 -0.34 -2.73
N ARG A 105 15.54 -1.66 -2.87
CA ARG A 105 14.71 -2.66 -2.15
C ARG A 105 14.79 -2.51 -0.64
N LYS A 106 15.97 -2.18 -0.11
CA LYS A 106 16.15 -1.95 1.32
C LYS A 106 15.33 -0.74 1.78
N LEU A 107 15.44 0.39 1.07
CA LEU A 107 14.66 1.60 1.36
C LEU A 107 13.16 1.35 1.27
N ASP A 108 12.69 0.64 0.23
CA ASP A 108 11.28 0.29 0.08
C ASP A 108 10.78 -0.64 1.21
N ASN A 109 11.64 -1.53 1.73
CA ASN A 109 11.28 -2.37 2.86
C ASN A 109 11.19 -1.57 4.16
N GLU A 110 12.16 -0.68 4.43
CA GLU A 110 12.14 0.23 5.58
C GLU A 110 10.88 1.10 5.55
N ARG A 111 10.53 1.67 4.39
CA ARG A 111 9.27 2.44 4.23
C ARG A 111 8.04 1.60 4.57
N ARG A 112 7.94 0.37 4.05
CA ARG A 112 6.81 -0.53 4.35
C ARG A 112 6.75 -0.91 5.83
N GLU A 113 7.88 -1.04 6.51
CA GLU A 113 7.92 -1.30 7.94
C GLU A 113 7.37 -0.12 8.74
N ASP A 114 7.74 1.11 8.37
CA ASP A 114 7.21 2.33 9.00
C ASP A 114 5.71 2.51 8.74
N GLU A 115 5.24 2.19 7.53
CA GLU A 115 3.81 2.17 7.20
C GLU A 115 3.07 1.17 8.10
N ARG A 116 3.61 -0.04 8.32
CA ARG A 116 3.01 -1.05 9.21
C ARG A 116 3.00 -0.61 10.67
N ARG A 117 4.08 0.02 11.16
CA ARG A 117 4.14 0.58 12.53
C ARG A 117 3.06 1.64 12.73
N THR A 118 2.96 2.57 11.80
CA THR A 118 1.96 3.65 11.82
C THR A 118 0.53 3.08 11.78
N ALA A 119 0.29 2.07 10.93
CA ALA A 119 -1.00 1.40 10.85
C ALA A 119 -1.37 0.67 12.15
N LEU A 120 -0.41 0.02 12.81
CA LEU A 120 -0.64 -0.64 14.09
C LEU A 120 -1.07 0.36 15.16
N GLU A 121 -0.36 1.49 15.29
CA GLU A 121 -0.70 2.55 16.24
C GLU A 121 -2.10 3.14 15.96
N ALA A 122 -2.44 3.35 14.69
CA ALA A 122 -3.75 3.86 14.30
C ALA A 122 -4.88 2.90 14.71
N ILE A 123 -4.69 1.60 14.52
CA ILE A 123 -5.67 0.57 14.92
C ILE A 123 -5.75 0.43 16.44
N GLU A 124 -4.63 0.48 17.15
CA GLU A 124 -4.61 0.48 18.62
C GLU A 124 -5.39 1.68 19.18
N LYS A 125 -5.18 2.88 18.61
CA LYS A 125 -5.95 4.10 18.97
C LYS A 125 -7.44 3.95 18.62
N LEU A 126 -7.76 3.39 17.46
CA LEU A 126 -9.15 3.13 17.03
C LEU A 126 -9.87 2.20 18.03
N LEU A 127 -9.21 1.14 18.49
CA LEU A 127 -9.78 0.16 19.41
C LEU A 127 -9.87 0.67 20.86
N GLN A 128 -8.96 1.58 21.28
CA GLN A 128 -8.98 2.18 22.61
C GLN A 128 -9.95 3.36 22.72
N SER A 129 -10.26 4.02 21.61
CA SER A 129 -11.19 5.15 21.60
C SER A 129 -12.58 4.71 22.07
N LYS A 130 -13.13 5.40 23.07
CA LYS A 130 -14.54 5.18 23.49
C LYS A 130 -15.55 5.70 22.46
N LYS A 131 -15.10 6.50 21.49
CA LYS A 131 -15.94 7.14 20.47
C LYS A 131 -16.24 6.22 19.29
N THR A 132 -15.45 5.17 19.09
CA THR A 132 -15.61 4.24 17.98
C THR A 132 -16.66 3.19 18.34
N THR A 133 -17.93 3.54 18.09
CA THR A 133 -19.02 2.56 18.11
C THR A 133 -19.04 1.83 16.77
N PHE A 134 -18.54 0.60 16.76
CA PHE A 134 -18.75 -0.30 15.61
C PHE A 134 -20.25 -0.49 15.39
N ILE A 135 -20.68 -0.55 14.12
CA ILE A 135 -22.11 -0.65 13.76
C ILE A 135 -22.77 -1.86 14.42
N SER A 136 -22.02 -2.97 14.52
CA SER A 136 -22.48 -4.22 15.11
C SER A 136 -22.05 -4.41 16.58
N GLY A 137 -21.58 -3.35 17.25
CA GLY A 137 -21.10 -3.40 18.62
C GLY A 137 -19.70 -4.03 18.79
N PRO A 138 -19.23 -4.18 20.04
CA PRO A 138 -17.84 -4.57 20.36
C PRO A 138 -17.50 -6.02 20.00
N SER A 139 -18.49 -6.89 19.85
CA SER A 139 -18.35 -8.28 19.39
C SER A 139 -18.71 -8.47 17.91
N GLY A 140 -19.03 -7.37 17.22
CA GLY A 140 -19.43 -7.39 15.83
C GLY A 140 -18.31 -7.77 14.87
N LEU A 141 -18.67 -8.13 13.64
CA LEU A 141 -17.72 -8.52 12.60
C LEU A 141 -16.66 -7.45 12.33
N GLN A 142 -17.02 -6.16 12.38
CA GLN A 142 -16.07 -5.06 12.22
C GLN A 142 -15.02 -5.03 13.33
N ALA A 143 -15.44 -5.21 14.58
CA ALA A 143 -14.54 -5.24 15.74
C ALA A 143 -13.61 -6.46 15.68
N LYS A 144 -14.14 -7.63 15.30
CA LYS A 144 -13.33 -8.84 15.07
C LYS A 144 -12.26 -8.60 14.00
N ARG A 145 -12.64 -8.09 12.83
CA ARG A 145 -11.69 -7.77 11.75
C ARG A 145 -10.61 -6.79 12.20
N ALA A 146 -10.98 -5.73 12.92
CA ALA A 146 -10.01 -4.77 13.44
C ALA A 146 -9.00 -5.43 14.39
N ARG A 147 -9.46 -6.33 15.27
CA ARG A 147 -8.58 -7.11 16.17
C ARG A 147 -7.72 -8.12 15.42
N THR A 148 -8.23 -8.80 14.40
CA THR A 148 -7.44 -9.69 13.54
C THR A 148 -6.31 -8.92 12.85
N VAL A 149 -6.60 -7.75 12.28
CA VAL A 149 -5.58 -6.89 11.65
C VAL A 149 -4.57 -6.40 12.70
N GLN A 150 -5.02 -6.00 13.89
CA GLN A 150 -4.15 -5.62 14.99
C GLN A 150 -3.18 -6.76 15.35
N SER A 151 -3.69 -7.98 15.55
CA SER A 151 -2.87 -9.16 15.87
C SER A 151 -1.85 -9.46 14.76
N HIS A 152 -2.28 -9.44 13.49
CA HIS A 152 -1.39 -9.66 12.35
C HIS A 152 -0.25 -8.63 12.29
N LEU A 153 -0.57 -7.33 12.41
CA LEU A 153 0.43 -6.26 12.40
C LEU A 153 1.36 -6.36 13.61
N ALA A 154 0.83 -6.66 14.80
CA ALA A 154 1.65 -6.82 16.00
C ALA A 154 2.66 -7.97 15.87
N LEU A 155 2.26 -9.11 15.29
CA LEU A 155 3.16 -10.24 15.04
C LEU A 155 4.25 -9.90 14.01
N THR A 156 3.88 -9.18 12.94
CA THR A 156 4.83 -8.79 11.89
C THR A 156 5.82 -7.74 12.40
N VAL A 157 5.33 -6.70 13.10
CA VAL A 157 6.14 -5.55 13.53
C VAL A 157 6.94 -5.83 14.80
N LYS A 158 6.30 -6.41 15.84
CA LYS A 158 6.94 -6.58 17.16
C LYS A 158 7.76 -7.87 17.24
N ARG A 159 7.36 -8.93 16.52
CA ARG A 159 8.03 -10.24 16.57
C ARG A 159 8.78 -10.62 15.29
N GLY A 160 8.65 -9.83 14.22
CA GLY A 160 9.33 -10.11 12.95
C GLY A 160 8.85 -11.40 12.26
N HIS A 161 7.63 -11.87 12.55
CA HIS A 161 7.09 -13.04 11.86
C HIS A 161 6.87 -12.76 10.36
N SER A 162 6.96 -13.81 9.55
CA SER A 162 6.56 -13.73 8.15
C SER A 162 5.07 -13.44 8.05
N SER A 163 4.65 -12.75 6.98
CA SER A 163 3.25 -12.38 6.78
C SER A 163 2.30 -13.58 6.81
N ILE A 164 2.75 -14.74 6.31
CA ILE A 164 1.97 -15.98 6.26
C ILE A 164 1.71 -16.48 7.68
N VAL A 165 2.76 -16.71 8.46
CA VAL A 165 2.66 -17.19 9.84
C VAL A 165 1.85 -16.20 10.70
N ALA A 166 2.11 -14.90 10.53
CA ALA A 166 1.36 -13.87 11.25
C ALA A 166 -0.14 -13.88 10.90
N SER A 167 -0.51 -14.18 9.65
CA SER A 167 -1.91 -14.26 9.23
C SER A 167 -2.64 -15.48 9.77
N GLU A 168 -1.98 -16.64 9.77
CA GLU A 168 -2.52 -17.90 10.33
C GLU A 168 -2.78 -17.74 11.83
N CYS A 169 -1.77 -17.30 12.60
CA CYS A 169 -1.93 -17.09 14.04
C CYS A 169 -3.00 -16.03 14.37
N ALA A 170 -3.13 -14.99 13.55
CA ALA A 170 -4.14 -13.96 13.76
C ALA A 170 -5.57 -14.47 13.49
N ALA A 171 -5.74 -15.34 12.49
CA ALA A 171 -7.02 -15.97 12.17
C ALA A 171 -7.45 -16.99 13.23
N GLU A 172 -6.50 -17.73 13.80
CA GLU A 172 -6.78 -18.68 14.90
C GLU A 172 -7.21 -17.98 16.19
N SER A 173 -6.83 -16.71 16.37
CA SER A 173 -7.05 -15.99 17.63
C SER A 173 -8.42 -15.30 17.75
N HIS A 174 -9.17 -15.05 16.65
CA HIS A 174 -10.36 -14.15 16.65
C HIS A 174 -11.55 -14.66 15.81
#